data_AF-A0A7Y3L3K4-F1
#
_entry.id   AF-A0A7Y3L3K4-F1
#
_cell.length_a   1.000
_cell.length_b   1.000
_cell.length_c   1.000
_cell.angle_alpha   90.00
_cell.angle_beta   90.00
_cell.angle_gamma   90.00
#
_symmetry.space_group_name_H-M   'P 1'
#
loop_
_entity.id
_entity.type
_entity.pdbx_description
1 polymer ?
#
loop_
_entity_poly.entity_id
_entity_poly.type
_entity_poly.pdbx_seq_one_letter_code
_entity_poly.pdbx_strand_id
1 'polypeptide(L)'
;MVLPEVVDYLRAHLPNFDAEDLRLQLKEEGVSEQDFQDCLAVARINPKPPPAPAVRLKTPPDRKKAAMLAAALGSVLLLVLAGLIMMKPSPEKPAAAAASGESGYVGHAGWVVRLPPNYVGVSAYRDPEKTDEVVHFCPRGTDPTNFIDKELFGQMGIVRLEVAPSDFSPNPAGLSRLSQAVAGKLRNTKFVTKNIQIATLPGVQANILSPTPHIETYILGQNELYFFYGGQEDEIWRAIVLSLRDAHSEN
;
A
#
# COMPACT_ATOMS: atom_id res chain seq x y z
N MET A 1 1.28 33.95 -2.01
CA MET A 1 -0.20 34.11 -2.07
C MET A 1 -0.76 33.23 -0.96
N VAL A 2 -1.61 33.75 -0.06
CA VAL A 2 -2.02 32.95 1.12
C VAL A 2 -3.04 31.89 0.70
N LEU A 3 -2.70 30.62 0.93
CA LEU A 3 -3.54 29.46 0.67
C LEU A 3 -4.35 29.12 1.94
N PRO A 4 -5.69 29.30 1.97
CA PRO A 4 -6.48 29.12 3.19
C PRO A 4 -6.37 27.71 3.80
N GLU A 5 -6.28 26.68 2.95
CA GLU A 5 -6.17 25.28 3.37
C GLU A 5 -4.86 24.99 4.10
N VAL A 6 -3.74 25.54 3.60
CA VAL A 6 -2.42 25.42 4.23
C VAL A 6 -2.39 26.15 5.56
N VAL A 7 -3.03 27.33 5.66
CA VAL A 7 -3.14 28.06 6.93
C VAL A 7 -3.88 27.26 7.99
N ASP A 8 -5.00 26.63 7.64
CA ASP A 8 -5.80 25.83 8.57
C ASP A 8 -5.07 24.54 8.97
N TYR A 9 -4.36 23.91 8.03
CA TYR A 9 -3.48 22.79 8.31
C TYR A 9 -2.37 23.16 9.31
N LEU A 10 -1.65 24.25 9.07
CA LEU A 10 -0.60 24.74 9.95
C LEU A 10 -1.14 25.07 11.34
N ARG A 11 -2.31 25.72 11.45
CA ARG A 11 -2.94 26.00 12.76
C ARG A 11 -3.22 24.73 13.58
N ALA A 12 -3.63 23.65 12.93
CA ALA A 12 -3.96 22.41 13.61
C ALA A 12 -2.71 21.63 14.07
N HIS A 13 -1.58 21.77 13.36
CA HIS A 13 -0.41 20.91 13.55
C HIS A 13 0.79 21.61 14.21
N LEU A 14 0.92 22.95 14.13
CA LEU A 14 1.98 23.71 14.81
C LEU A 14 2.09 23.47 16.34
N PRO A 15 1.02 23.13 17.09
CA PRO A 15 1.17 22.78 18.51
C PRO A 15 1.90 21.46 18.78
N ASN A 16 1.95 20.56 17.79
CA ASN A 16 2.43 19.19 17.94
C ASN A 16 3.69 18.90 17.11
N PHE A 17 4.01 19.75 16.13
CA PHE A 17 5.09 19.52 15.17
C PHE A 17 5.93 20.79 14.98
N ASP A 18 7.24 20.61 14.77
CA ASP A 18 8.13 21.72 14.46
C ASP A 18 7.84 22.29 13.07
N ALA A 19 8.02 23.62 12.92
CA ALA A 19 7.71 24.30 11.67
C ALA A 19 8.55 23.79 10.48
N GLU A 20 9.78 23.32 10.73
CA GLU A 20 10.64 22.74 9.69
C GLU A 20 10.11 21.40 9.18
N ASP A 21 9.54 20.56 10.04
CA ASP A 21 8.96 19.28 9.62
C ASP A 21 7.73 19.51 8.73
N LEU A 22 6.86 20.44 9.15
CA LEU A 22 5.70 20.85 8.36
C LEU A 22 6.10 21.50 7.03
N ARG A 23 7.23 22.22 7.00
CA ARG A 23 7.78 22.82 5.79
C ARG A 23 8.21 21.76 4.78
N LEU A 24 8.95 20.75 5.24
CA LEU A 24 9.40 19.65 4.39
C LEU A 24 8.21 18.87 3.82
N GLN A 25 7.22 18.56 4.65
CA GLN A 25 6.02 17.86 4.23
C GLN A 25 5.24 18.65 3.16
N LEU A 26 4.95 19.94 3.41
CA LEU A 26 4.19 20.76 2.46
C LEU A 26 4.97 21.03 1.17
N LYS A 27 6.30 21.03 1.22
CA LYS A 27 7.15 21.11 0.03
C LYS A 27 7.01 19.86 -0.86
N GLU A 28 6.90 18.67 -0.27
CA GLU A 28 6.61 17.44 -1.02
C GLU A 28 5.22 17.48 -1.67
N GLU A 29 4.28 18.20 -1.05
CA GLU A 29 2.92 18.46 -1.58
C GLU A 29 2.88 19.61 -2.61
N GLY A 30 4.03 20.20 -2.97
CA GLY A 30 4.13 21.23 -4.00
C GLY A 30 3.90 22.66 -3.52
N VAL A 31 3.83 22.89 -2.20
CA VAL A 31 3.77 24.26 -1.64
C VAL A 31 5.14 24.92 -1.79
N SER A 32 5.17 26.10 -2.43
CA SER A 32 6.41 26.85 -2.58
C SER A 32 6.91 27.35 -1.22
N GLU A 33 8.22 27.53 -1.08
CA GLU A 33 8.81 28.06 0.16
C GLU A 33 8.21 29.42 0.53
N GLN A 34 7.95 30.27 -0.46
CA GLN A 34 7.36 31.58 -0.25
C GLN A 34 5.91 31.48 0.25
N ASP A 35 5.10 30.60 -0.34
CA ASP A 35 3.72 30.40 0.10
C ASP A 35 3.65 29.76 1.49
N PHE A 36 4.61 28.89 1.84
CA PHE A 36 4.73 28.35 3.19
C PHE A 36 5.01 29.46 4.22
N GLN A 37 5.99 30.33 3.97
CA GLN A 37 6.31 31.43 4.88
C GLN A 37 5.14 32.41 5.03
N ASP A 38 4.46 32.75 3.92
CA ASP A 38 3.25 33.57 3.92
C ASP A 38 2.13 32.95 4.78
N CYS A 39 1.88 31.64 4.62
CA CYS A 39 0.84 30.92 5.37
C CYS A 39 1.21 30.73 6.84
N LEU A 40 2.49 30.49 7.14
CA LEU A 40 3.01 30.33 8.50
C LEU A 40 2.85 31.63 9.30
N ALA A 41 3.15 32.77 8.69
CA ALA A 41 2.95 34.09 9.31
C ALA A 41 1.47 34.29 9.69
N VAL A 42 0.54 33.91 8.82
CA VAL A 42 -0.91 34.02 9.07
C VAL A 42 -1.40 33.01 10.12
N ALA A 43 -0.88 31.79 10.11
CA ALA A 43 -1.25 30.74 11.07
C ALA A 43 -0.86 31.11 12.51
N ARG A 44 0.29 31.78 12.70
CA ARG A 44 0.79 32.20 14.02
C ARG A 44 -0.02 33.35 14.66
N ILE A 45 -0.69 34.18 13.86
CA ILE A 45 -1.45 35.33 14.36
C ILE A 45 -2.75 34.90 15.06
N ASN A 46 -3.34 33.76 14.65
CA ASN A 46 -4.58 33.23 15.25
C ASN A 46 -4.49 31.70 15.40
N PRO A 47 -3.82 31.18 16.46
CA PRO A 47 -3.80 29.76 16.73
C PRO A 47 -5.22 29.26 17.00
N LYS A 48 -5.68 28.25 16.25
CA LYS A 48 -6.97 27.60 16.49
C LYS A 48 -6.83 26.79 17.79
N PRO A 49 -7.69 26.96 18.80
CA PRO A 49 -7.61 26.18 20.02
C PRO A 49 -7.73 24.69 19.67
N PRO A 50 -6.94 23.82 20.33
CA PRO A 50 -6.98 22.39 20.06
C PRO A 50 -8.42 21.87 20.25
N PRO A 51 -8.87 20.94 19.40
CA PRO A 51 -10.19 20.34 19.57
C PRO A 51 -10.29 19.72 20.95
N ALA A 52 -11.33 20.09 21.70
CA ALA A 52 -11.54 19.63 23.06
C ALA A 52 -11.53 18.09 23.10
N PRO A 53 -10.80 17.47 24.04
CA PRO A 53 -10.78 16.01 24.17
C PRO A 53 -12.21 15.51 24.40
N ALA A 54 -12.63 14.55 23.57
CA ALA A 54 -13.95 13.95 23.66
C ALA A 54 -14.22 13.45 25.09
N VAL A 55 -15.27 13.98 25.71
CA VAL A 55 -15.73 13.61 27.04
C VAL A 55 -16.11 12.13 27.03
N ARG A 56 -15.22 11.26 27.52
CA ARG A 56 -15.55 9.88 27.84
C ARG A 56 -16.59 9.88 28.96
N LEU A 57 -17.83 9.52 28.62
CA LEU A 57 -18.87 9.22 29.60
C LEU A 57 -18.38 8.13 30.55
N LYS A 58 -18.17 8.51 31.82
CA LYS A 58 -17.85 7.60 32.93
C LYS A 58 -19.06 6.71 33.22
N THR A 59 -19.00 5.45 32.79
CA THR A 59 -19.83 4.38 33.36
C THR A 59 -19.23 3.98 34.72
N PRO A 60 -20.03 3.77 35.79
CA PRO A 60 -19.51 3.46 37.11
C PRO A 60 -18.86 2.06 37.15
N PRO A 61 -17.74 1.88 37.89
CA PRO A 61 -17.01 0.63 37.93
C PRO A 61 -17.64 -0.38 38.90
N ASP A 62 -17.92 -1.57 38.37
CA ASP A 62 -18.37 -2.74 39.12
C ASP A 62 -17.21 -3.32 39.96
N ARG A 63 -17.41 -3.40 41.28
CA ARG A 63 -16.37 -3.53 42.33
C ARG A 63 -15.68 -4.89 42.44
N LYS A 64 -15.82 -5.80 41.48
CA LYS A 64 -15.33 -7.20 41.61
C LYS A 64 -14.10 -7.59 40.79
N LYS A 65 -13.44 -6.66 40.08
CA LYS A 65 -12.24 -6.98 39.27
C LYS A 65 -11.00 -6.14 39.61
N ALA A 66 -10.97 -5.51 40.78
CA ALA A 66 -9.88 -4.65 41.23
C ALA A 66 -8.69 -5.38 41.91
N ALA A 67 -8.62 -6.71 41.84
CA ALA A 67 -7.57 -7.49 42.52
C ALA A 67 -6.49 -8.05 41.58
N MET A 68 -6.51 -7.78 40.28
CA MET A 68 -5.56 -8.36 39.31
C MET A 68 -4.82 -7.35 38.43
N LEU A 69 -4.73 -6.07 38.85
CA LEU A 69 -4.06 -5.03 38.07
C LEU A 69 -2.90 -4.31 38.81
N ALA A 70 -2.50 -4.79 39.99
CA ALA A 70 -1.44 -4.17 40.79
C ALA A 70 -0.04 -4.78 40.60
N ALA A 71 0.13 -5.78 39.71
CA ALA A 71 1.41 -6.44 39.47
C ALA A 71 2.07 -6.10 38.11
N ALA A 72 1.41 -5.34 37.23
CA ALA A 72 1.87 -5.11 35.84
C ALA A 72 2.47 -3.72 35.56
N LEU A 73 2.58 -2.85 36.57
CA LEU A 73 3.07 -1.47 36.40
C LEU A 73 4.53 -1.25 36.83
N GLY A 74 5.26 -2.32 37.18
CA GLY A 74 6.65 -2.23 37.64
C GLY A 74 7.74 -2.52 36.60
N SER A 75 7.40 -3.03 35.41
CA SER A 75 8.40 -3.57 34.46
C SER A 75 8.55 -2.81 33.14
N VAL A 76 7.74 -1.79 32.87
CA VAL A 76 7.76 -1.07 31.57
C VAL A 76 8.73 0.12 31.56
N LEU A 77 9.22 0.58 32.72
CA LEU A 77 10.05 1.79 32.79
C LEU A 77 11.55 1.56 32.58
N LEU A 78 12.03 0.31 32.44
CA LEU A 78 13.47 0.00 32.30
C LEU A 78 13.91 -0.38 30.87
N LEU A 79 12.99 -0.52 29.91
CA LEU A 79 13.33 -0.91 28.53
C LEU A 79 13.40 0.25 27.52
N VAL A 80 13.01 1.47 27.91
CA VAL A 80 13.01 2.63 26.99
C VAL A 80 14.40 3.27 26.85
N LEU A 81 15.36 2.98 27.73
CA LEU A 81 16.69 3.62 27.67
C LEU A 81 17.74 2.91 26.79
N ALA A 82 17.45 1.73 26.23
CA ALA A 82 18.44 0.96 25.46
C ALA A 82 18.32 1.10 23.93
N GLY A 83 17.29 1.79 23.41
CA GLY A 83 16.98 1.85 21.98
C GLY A 83 17.61 2.99 21.17
N LEU A 84 18.44 3.84 21.76
CA LEU A 84 18.91 5.09 21.14
C LEU A 84 20.30 5.02 20.44
N ILE A 85 20.89 3.83 20.21
CA ILE A 85 22.27 3.72 19.70
C ILE A 85 22.40 3.15 18.27
N MET A 86 21.34 2.81 17.54
CA MET A 86 21.49 2.36 16.14
C MET A 86 20.49 2.99 15.15
N MET A 87 20.63 4.30 14.90
CA MET A 87 20.16 4.90 13.66
C MET A 87 21.26 4.78 12.59
N LYS A 88 21.18 3.70 11.79
CA LYS A 88 21.82 3.66 10.47
C LYS A 88 20.96 4.47 9.49
N PRO A 89 21.56 5.19 8.53
CA PRO A 89 20.81 5.97 7.55
C PRO A 89 19.95 5.07 6.66
N SER A 90 18.68 5.41 6.53
CA SER A 90 17.74 4.77 5.61
C SER A 90 18.12 5.16 4.17
N PRO A 91 18.25 4.21 3.22
CA PRO A 91 18.66 4.50 1.84
C PRO A 91 17.58 5.28 1.09
N GLU A 92 18.04 6.18 0.22
CA GLU A 92 17.26 7.01 -0.69
C GLU A 92 16.17 6.21 -1.43
N LYS A 93 14.98 6.81 -1.49
CA LYS A 93 13.88 6.43 -2.38
C LYS A 93 14.38 6.56 -3.83
N PRO A 94 14.41 5.50 -4.68
CA PRO A 94 14.83 5.66 -6.05
C PRO A 94 13.83 6.57 -6.78
N ALA A 95 14.31 7.72 -7.25
CA ALA A 95 13.58 8.56 -8.17
C ALA A 95 13.34 7.79 -9.48
N ALA A 96 12.11 7.88 -9.99
CA ALA A 96 11.71 7.24 -11.24
C ALA A 96 12.56 7.77 -12.42
N ALA A 97 13.42 6.92 -12.97
CA ALA A 97 14.13 7.20 -14.21
C ALA A 97 13.20 6.94 -15.40
N ALA A 98 12.86 8.00 -16.14
CA ALA A 98 12.20 7.91 -17.44
C ALA A 98 13.24 8.00 -18.56
N ALA A 99 13.26 7.02 -19.48
CA ALA A 99 13.39 7.20 -20.95
C ALA A 99 13.77 5.89 -21.67
N SER A 100 12.77 5.09 -22.04
CA SER A 100 12.63 4.42 -23.35
C SER A 100 11.17 3.93 -23.43
N GLY A 101 10.62 3.71 -24.62
CA GLY A 101 9.16 3.52 -24.86
C GLY A 101 8.43 2.38 -24.12
N GLU A 102 9.15 1.58 -23.32
CA GLU A 102 8.58 0.65 -22.33
C GLU A 102 9.28 0.93 -20.98
N SER A 103 8.54 1.37 -19.97
CA SER A 103 9.08 1.51 -18.61
C SER A 103 8.85 0.24 -17.82
N GLY A 104 9.89 -0.34 -17.22
CA GLY A 104 9.75 -1.43 -16.26
C GLY A 104 9.48 -0.89 -14.85
N TYR A 105 8.65 -1.60 -14.09
CA TYR A 105 8.55 -1.47 -12.65
C TYR A 105 9.32 -2.63 -12.01
N VAL A 106 10.20 -2.32 -11.06
CA VAL A 106 10.98 -3.30 -10.30
C VAL A 106 10.45 -3.31 -8.88
N GLY A 107 9.91 -4.45 -8.45
CA GLY A 107 9.41 -4.64 -7.10
C GLY A 107 10.51 -4.90 -6.08
N HIS A 108 10.15 -4.84 -4.80
CA HIS A 108 11.10 -4.92 -3.70
C HIS A 108 11.87 -6.24 -3.68
N ALA A 109 11.16 -7.34 -3.96
CA ALA A 109 11.71 -8.68 -3.99
C ALA A 109 12.40 -9.04 -5.32
N GLY A 110 12.72 -8.06 -6.17
CA GLY A 110 13.49 -8.28 -7.40
C GLY A 110 12.69 -8.81 -8.58
N TRP A 111 11.37 -8.88 -8.48
CA TRP A 111 10.50 -9.12 -9.63
C TRP A 111 10.35 -7.87 -10.50
N VAL A 112 10.03 -8.07 -11.78
CA VAL A 112 9.90 -7.00 -12.77
C VAL A 112 8.59 -7.16 -13.54
N VAL A 113 7.92 -6.04 -13.80
CA VAL A 113 6.75 -5.93 -14.66
C VAL A 113 7.00 -4.84 -15.70
N ARG A 114 6.75 -5.11 -16.97
CA ARG A 114 6.78 -4.08 -18.01
C ARG A 114 5.46 -3.32 -18.00
N LEU A 115 5.55 -2.00 -18.01
CA LEU A 115 4.39 -1.12 -18.03
C LEU A 115 4.12 -0.64 -19.46
N PRO A 116 2.84 -0.57 -19.87
CA PRO A 116 2.44 0.12 -21.09
C PRO A 116 2.91 1.59 -21.10
N PRO A 117 2.96 2.22 -22.28
CA PRO A 117 3.22 3.65 -22.38
C PRO A 117 2.23 4.44 -21.51
N ASN A 118 2.73 5.47 -20.83
CA ASN A 118 1.96 6.34 -19.92
C ASN A 118 1.42 5.67 -18.64
N TYR A 119 1.85 4.44 -18.31
CA TYR A 119 1.56 3.84 -17.02
C TYR A 119 2.69 4.09 -16.00
N VAL A 120 2.34 4.09 -14.73
CA VAL A 120 3.26 4.17 -13.59
C VAL A 120 2.85 3.16 -12.52
N GLY A 121 3.83 2.67 -11.75
CA GLY A 121 3.58 1.84 -10.56
C GLY A 121 3.66 2.69 -9.31
N VAL A 122 2.62 2.63 -8.46
CA VAL A 122 2.57 3.29 -7.15
C VAL A 122 2.53 2.22 -6.08
N SER A 123 3.59 2.13 -5.27
CA SER A 123 3.76 1.09 -4.26
C SER A 123 3.49 1.58 -2.85
N ALA A 124 2.91 0.70 -2.05
CA ALA A 124 2.79 0.82 -0.60
C ALA A 124 3.08 -0.53 0.05
N TYR A 125 3.69 -0.53 1.24
CA TYR A 125 3.85 -1.74 2.04
C TYR A 125 2.73 -1.80 3.08
N ARG A 126 2.19 -3.00 3.34
CA ARG A 126 1.17 -3.20 4.38
C ARG A 126 1.78 -3.35 5.77
N ASP A 127 3.05 -3.73 5.83
CA ASP A 127 3.74 -4.11 7.05
C ASP A 127 5.07 -3.34 7.19
N PRO A 128 5.56 -3.12 8.42
CA PRO A 128 6.81 -2.42 8.66
C PRO A 128 8.04 -3.23 8.21
N GLU A 129 7.91 -4.56 8.10
CA GLU A 129 8.96 -5.47 7.64
C GLU A 129 9.09 -5.50 6.10
N LYS A 130 8.15 -4.86 5.38
CA LYS A 130 8.11 -4.79 3.91
C LYS A 130 8.00 -6.15 3.22
N THR A 131 7.32 -7.08 3.88
CA THR A 131 7.04 -8.43 3.35
C THR A 131 5.81 -8.46 2.45
N ASP A 132 4.85 -7.56 2.68
CA ASP A 132 3.61 -7.44 1.92
C ASP A 132 3.62 -6.15 1.10
N GLU A 133 3.97 -6.26 -0.18
CA GLU A 133 4.00 -5.14 -1.13
C GLU A 133 2.67 -5.06 -1.89
N VAL A 134 2.10 -3.87 -1.97
CA VAL A 134 0.94 -3.57 -2.82
C VAL A 134 1.34 -2.53 -3.84
N VAL A 135 1.22 -2.87 -5.12
CA VAL A 135 1.53 -1.96 -6.24
C VAL A 135 0.27 -1.73 -7.06
N HIS A 136 -0.02 -0.47 -7.36
CA HIS A 136 -1.07 -0.09 -8.30
C HIS A 136 -0.42 0.41 -9.58
N PHE A 137 -0.67 -0.29 -10.67
CA PHE A 137 -0.28 0.14 -12.01
C PHE A 137 -1.43 0.94 -12.61
N CYS A 138 -1.23 2.23 -12.79
CA CYS A 138 -2.28 3.15 -13.24
C CYS A 138 -1.76 4.10 -14.34
N PRO A 139 -2.67 4.71 -15.12
CA PRO A 139 -2.31 5.81 -15.98
C PRO A 139 -1.62 6.94 -15.20
N ARG A 140 -0.62 7.57 -15.81
CA ARG A 140 0.11 8.69 -15.21
C ARG A 140 -0.86 9.83 -14.89
N GLY A 141 -0.79 10.33 -13.65
CA GLY A 141 -1.68 11.36 -13.14
C GLY A 141 -2.92 10.83 -12.42
N THR A 142 -3.17 9.51 -12.44
CA THR A 142 -4.18 8.87 -11.60
C THR A 142 -3.64 8.63 -10.20
N ASP A 143 -4.36 9.07 -9.16
CA ASP A 143 -4.04 8.76 -7.77
C ASP A 143 -4.80 7.51 -7.29
N PRO A 144 -4.15 6.35 -7.16
CA PRO A 144 -4.82 5.11 -6.75
C PRO A 144 -5.20 5.08 -5.26
N THR A 145 -4.73 6.03 -4.44
CA THR A 145 -4.90 6.00 -2.97
C THR A 145 -6.25 6.57 -2.51
N ASN A 146 -6.93 7.36 -3.34
CA ASN A 146 -8.24 7.94 -3.02
C ASN A 146 -9.42 6.98 -3.22
N PHE A 147 -9.17 5.74 -3.66
CA PHE A 147 -10.22 4.77 -3.96
C PHE A 147 -10.42 3.80 -2.79
N ILE A 148 -11.58 3.93 -2.14
CA ILE A 148 -12.03 2.97 -1.12
C ILE A 148 -12.52 1.67 -1.79
N ASP A 149 -13.06 1.77 -3.01
CA ASP A 149 -13.69 0.66 -3.72
C ASP A 149 -12.81 0.11 -4.84
N LYS A 150 -12.40 -1.16 -4.70
CA LYS A 150 -11.61 -1.88 -5.69
C LYS A 150 -12.40 -2.12 -6.99
N GLU A 151 -13.72 -2.13 -6.93
CA GLU A 151 -14.59 -2.39 -8.08
C GLU A 151 -14.44 -1.33 -9.19
N LEU A 152 -13.95 -0.14 -8.85
CA LEU A 152 -13.70 0.93 -9.81
C LEU A 152 -12.38 0.77 -10.57
N PHE A 153 -11.46 -0.07 -10.12
CA PHE A 153 -10.13 -0.21 -10.73
C PHE A 153 -10.21 -0.59 -12.21
N GLY A 154 -11.17 -1.44 -12.57
CA GLY A 154 -11.41 -1.81 -13.96
C GLY A 154 -11.73 -0.62 -14.87
N GLN A 155 -12.65 0.24 -14.43
CA GLN A 155 -13.09 1.41 -15.21
C GLN A 155 -11.99 2.47 -15.33
N MET A 156 -11.10 2.52 -14.34
CA MET A 156 -9.97 3.45 -14.27
C MET A 156 -8.72 2.91 -14.99
N GLY A 157 -8.77 1.69 -15.54
CA GLY A 157 -7.61 1.04 -16.13
C GLY A 157 -6.48 0.79 -15.12
N ILE A 158 -6.83 0.60 -13.84
CA ILE A 158 -5.89 0.30 -12.76
C ILE A 158 -5.75 -1.22 -12.65
N VAL A 159 -4.50 -1.69 -12.66
CA VAL A 159 -4.14 -3.08 -12.34
C VAL A 159 -3.44 -3.09 -11.01
N ARG A 160 -3.98 -3.80 -10.03
CA ARG A 160 -3.37 -3.92 -8.72
C ARG A 160 -2.62 -5.24 -8.63
N LEU A 161 -1.43 -5.20 -8.05
CA LEU A 161 -0.63 -6.35 -7.66
C LEU A 161 -0.42 -6.33 -6.15
N GLU A 162 -0.71 -7.44 -5.49
CA GLU A 162 -0.28 -7.71 -4.12
C GLU A 162 0.78 -8.82 -4.17
N VAL A 163 1.91 -8.60 -3.51
CA VAL A 163 3.01 -9.55 -3.41
C VAL A 163 3.21 -9.86 -1.94
N ALA A 164 3.14 -11.14 -1.59
CA ALA A 164 3.28 -11.62 -0.22
C ALA A 164 4.05 -12.96 -0.23
N PRO A 165 4.62 -13.40 0.91
CA PRO A 165 5.21 -14.73 1.02
C PRO A 165 4.21 -15.83 0.61
N SER A 166 4.69 -16.83 -0.14
CA SER A 166 3.84 -17.94 -0.61
C SER A 166 3.81 -19.09 0.39
N ASP A 167 2.60 -19.48 0.83
CA ASP A 167 2.37 -20.74 1.54
C ASP A 167 2.34 -21.97 0.61
N PHE A 168 2.48 -21.75 -0.70
CA PHE A 168 2.37 -22.78 -1.73
C PHE A 168 3.72 -23.02 -2.40
N SER A 169 4.05 -24.30 -2.63
CA SER A 169 5.25 -24.67 -3.39
C SER A 169 5.06 -24.37 -4.89
N PRO A 170 6.11 -23.96 -5.64
CA PRO A 170 6.00 -23.64 -7.08
C PRO A 170 5.90 -24.89 -7.99
N ASN A 171 5.42 -26.01 -7.47
CA ASN A 171 5.30 -27.28 -8.19
C ASN A 171 3.83 -27.63 -8.50
N PRO A 172 3.53 -28.66 -9.32
CA PRO A 172 2.16 -29.01 -9.67
C PRO A 172 1.25 -29.29 -8.46
N ALA A 173 1.78 -29.83 -7.36
CA ALA A 173 1.02 -30.06 -6.14
C ALA A 173 0.67 -28.76 -5.41
N GLY A 174 1.55 -27.75 -5.43
CA GLY A 174 1.26 -26.42 -4.93
C GLY A 174 0.26 -25.67 -5.81
N LEU A 175 0.36 -25.79 -7.15
CA LEU A 175 -0.63 -25.24 -8.07
C LEU A 175 -2.03 -25.83 -7.84
N SER A 176 -2.13 -27.15 -7.64
CA SER A 176 -3.39 -27.81 -7.29
C SER A 176 -3.98 -27.28 -5.98
N ARG A 177 -3.13 -27.06 -4.96
CA ARG A 177 -3.55 -26.49 -3.67
C ARG A 177 -3.99 -25.03 -3.81
N LEU A 178 -3.27 -24.24 -4.60
CA LEU A 178 -3.65 -22.87 -4.93
C LEU A 178 -5.01 -22.83 -5.63
N SER A 179 -5.23 -23.67 -6.65
CA SER A 179 -6.51 -23.74 -7.34
C SER A 179 -7.67 -24.11 -6.42
N GLN A 180 -7.45 -25.03 -5.46
CA GLN A 180 -8.44 -25.37 -4.45
C GLN A 180 -8.70 -24.21 -3.48
N ALA A 181 -7.65 -23.50 -3.05
CA ALA A 181 -7.76 -22.33 -2.19
C ALA A 181 -8.55 -21.20 -2.87
N VAL A 182 -8.26 -20.91 -4.15
CA VAL A 182 -8.98 -19.92 -4.97
C VAL A 182 -10.45 -20.31 -5.13
N ALA A 183 -10.74 -21.57 -5.48
CA ALA A 183 -12.12 -22.04 -5.57
C ALA A 183 -12.87 -21.96 -4.22
N GLY A 184 -12.18 -22.27 -3.12
CA GLY A 184 -12.71 -22.16 -1.76
C GLY A 184 -13.02 -20.71 -1.36
N LYS A 185 -12.13 -19.77 -1.69
CA LYS A 185 -12.32 -18.32 -1.49
C LYS A 185 -13.56 -17.82 -2.26
N LEU A 186 -13.74 -18.31 -3.48
CA LEU A 186 -14.75 -17.84 -4.42
C LEU A 186 -16.08 -18.60 -4.38
N ARG A 187 -16.28 -19.50 -3.40
CA ARG A 187 -17.45 -20.41 -3.31
C ARG A 187 -18.83 -19.75 -3.42
N ASN A 188 -18.94 -18.47 -3.07
CA ASN A 188 -20.18 -17.69 -3.08
C ASN A 188 -20.29 -16.72 -4.28
N THR A 189 -19.40 -16.86 -5.27
CA THR A 189 -19.35 -16.01 -6.47
C THR A 189 -19.55 -16.86 -7.72
N LYS A 190 -20.05 -16.26 -8.80
CA LYS A 190 -20.09 -16.95 -10.10
C LYS A 190 -18.77 -16.68 -10.80
N PHE A 191 -17.98 -17.70 -11.07
CA PHE A 191 -16.65 -17.54 -11.66
C PHE A 191 -16.30 -18.66 -12.64
N VAL A 192 -15.29 -18.41 -13.47
CA VAL A 192 -14.61 -19.41 -14.30
C VAL A 192 -13.13 -19.37 -13.98
N THR A 193 -12.55 -20.51 -13.62
CA THR A 193 -11.10 -20.63 -13.40
C THR A 193 -10.40 -21.27 -14.58
N LYS A 194 -9.16 -20.87 -14.84
CA LYS A 194 -8.22 -21.53 -15.74
C LYS A 194 -6.83 -21.55 -15.12
N ASN A 195 -6.08 -22.62 -15.35
CA ASN A 195 -4.65 -22.62 -15.07
C ASN A 195 -3.95 -21.79 -16.15
N ILE A 196 -2.97 -20.99 -15.75
CA ILE A 196 -2.19 -20.15 -16.63
C ILE A 196 -0.70 -20.37 -16.36
N GLN A 197 0.11 -19.93 -17.32
CA GLN A 197 1.56 -19.98 -17.25
C GLN A 197 2.08 -18.62 -17.73
N ILE A 198 2.83 -17.91 -16.88
CA ILE A 198 3.40 -16.60 -17.19
C ILE A 198 4.92 -16.76 -17.13
N ALA A 199 5.55 -16.75 -18.31
CA ALA A 199 6.92 -17.22 -18.45
C ALA A 199 7.09 -18.63 -17.82
N THR A 200 7.95 -18.76 -16.82
CA THR A 200 8.18 -20.01 -16.07
C THR A 200 7.28 -20.16 -14.84
N LEU A 201 6.47 -19.15 -14.52
CA LEU A 201 5.64 -19.12 -13.31
C LEU A 201 4.24 -19.73 -13.54
N PRO A 202 3.88 -20.80 -12.82
CA PRO A 202 2.54 -21.37 -12.89
C PRO A 202 1.54 -20.53 -12.08
N GLY A 203 0.28 -20.47 -12.54
CA GLY A 203 -0.74 -19.70 -11.85
C GLY A 203 -2.18 -20.15 -12.12
N VAL A 204 -3.10 -19.51 -11.43
CA VAL A 204 -4.56 -19.69 -11.57
C VAL A 204 -5.18 -18.33 -11.82
N GLN A 205 -5.93 -18.21 -12.91
CA GLN A 205 -6.76 -17.04 -13.18
C GLN A 205 -8.22 -17.38 -12.91
N ALA A 206 -8.90 -16.55 -12.15
CA ALA A 206 -10.34 -16.57 -11.94
C ALA A 206 -10.98 -15.35 -12.61
N ASN A 207 -11.89 -15.61 -13.55
CA ASN A 207 -12.77 -14.60 -14.13
C ASN A 207 -14.08 -14.60 -13.35
N ILE A 208 -14.29 -13.58 -12.51
CA ILE A 208 -15.49 -13.40 -11.71
C ILE A 208 -16.56 -12.75 -12.59
N LEU A 209 -17.74 -13.35 -12.65
CA LEU A 209 -18.87 -12.91 -13.45
C LEU A 209 -19.96 -12.21 -12.62
N SER A 210 -19.99 -12.43 -11.31
CA SER A 210 -21.00 -11.87 -10.39
C SER A 210 -20.47 -11.93 -8.94
N PRO A 211 -20.74 -10.91 -8.08
CA PRO A 211 -21.68 -9.79 -8.27
C PRO A 211 -21.16 -8.70 -9.21
N THR A 212 -19.89 -8.35 -9.11
CA THR A 212 -19.23 -7.35 -9.96
C THR A 212 -18.19 -8.05 -10.82
N PRO A 213 -18.26 -7.97 -12.17
CA PRO A 213 -17.30 -8.62 -13.04
C PRO A 213 -15.88 -8.08 -12.83
N HIS A 214 -14.92 -8.98 -12.61
CA HIS A 214 -13.51 -8.65 -12.46
C HIS A 214 -12.63 -9.89 -12.66
N ILE A 215 -11.31 -9.68 -12.73
CA ILE A 215 -10.34 -10.77 -12.87
C ILE A 215 -9.38 -10.76 -11.69
N GLU A 216 -9.19 -11.95 -11.14
CA GLU A 216 -8.19 -12.26 -10.14
C GLU A 216 -7.19 -13.23 -10.76
N THR A 217 -5.89 -12.96 -10.63
CA THR A 217 -4.82 -13.84 -11.13
C THR A 217 -3.79 -14.09 -10.04
N TYR A 218 -3.56 -15.35 -9.73
CA TYR A 218 -2.65 -15.80 -8.69
C TYR A 218 -1.49 -16.55 -9.34
N ILE A 219 -0.27 -16.10 -9.13
CA ILE A 219 0.93 -16.65 -9.79
C ILE A 219 1.91 -17.04 -8.70
N LEU A 220 2.42 -18.28 -8.79
CA LEU A 220 3.39 -18.82 -7.86
C LEU A 220 4.79 -18.42 -8.32
N GLY A 221 5.44 -17.55 -7.54
CA GLY A 221 6.88 -17.33 -7.58
C GLY A 221 7.64 -18.42 -6.85
N GLN A 222 8.97 -18.26 -6.78
CA GLN A 222 9.80 -19.19 -6.01
C GLN A 222 9.51 -19.08 -4.50
N ASN A 223 9.38 -17.85 -4.00
CA ASN A 223 9.12 -17.54 -2.59
C ASN A 223 7.87 -16.68 -2.38
N GLU A 224 7.45 -15.91 -3.38
CA GLU A 224 6.26 -15.04 -3.29
C GLU A 224 5.03 -15.60 -4.01
N LEU A 225 3.86 -15.18 -3.57
CA LEU A 225 2.60 -15.29 -4.28
C LEU A 225 2.27 -13.91 -4.86
N TYR A 226 2.16 -13.83 -6.18
CA TYR A 226 1.74 -12.63 -6.88
C TYR A 226 0.23 -12.68 -7.13
N PHE A 227 -0.50 -11.74 -6.56
CA PHE A 227 -1.95 -11.62 -6.71
C PHE A 227 -2.31 -10.36 -7.49
N PHE A 228 -2.69 -10.53 -8.75
CA PHE A 228 -3.21 -9.46 -9.59
C PHE A 228 -4.73 -9.35 -9.48
N TYR A 229 -5.23 -8.12 -9.42
CA TYR A 229 -6.64 -7.76 -9.45
C TYR A 229 -6.88 -6.64 -10.47
N GLY A 230 -7.91 -6.79 -11.31
CA GLY A 230 -8.29 -5.78 -12.31
C GLY A 230 -9.68 -6.03 -12.89
N GLY A 231 -10.17 -5.11 -13.72
CA GLY A 231 -11.55 -5.12 -14.21
C GLY A 231 -11.89 -6.19 -15.25
N GLN A 232 -11.04 -6.33 -16.27
CA GLN A 232 -11.28 -7.28 -17.36
C GLN A 232 -9.97 -7.66 -18.05
N GLU A 233 -9.99 -8.70 -18.89
CA GLU A 233 -8.81 -9.20 -19.58
C GLU A 233 -8.55 -8.39 -20.85
N ASP A 234 -8.28 -7.09 -20.70
CA ASP A 234 -7.96 -6.20 -21.80
C ASP A 234 -6.45 -6.21 -22.16
N GLU A 235 -6.06 -5.40 -23.14
CA GLU A 235 -4.69 -5.30 -23.61
C GLU A 235 -3.72 -4.80 -22.52
N ILE A 236 -4.18 -3.85 -21.68
CA ILE A 236 -3.39 -3.30 -20.57
C ILE A 236 -3.15 -4.37 -19.51
N TRP A 237 -4.22 -5.05 -19.09
CA TRP A 237 -4.15 -6.17 -18.16
C TRP A 237 -3.16 -7.22 -18.64
N ARG A 238 -3.30 -7.67 -19.89
CA ARG A 238 -2.42 -8.69 -20.48
C ARG A 238 -0.98 -8.20 -20.56
N ALA A 239 -0.74 -6.96 -21.00
CA ALA A 239 0.60 -6.40 -21.09
C ALA A 239 1.30 -6.40 -19.73
N ILE A 240 0.60 -5.94 -18.68
CA ILE A 240 1.14 -5.89 -17.31
C ILE A 240 1.35 -7.31 -16.77
N VAL A 241 0.29 -8.14 -16.74
CA VAL A 241 0.32 -9.45 -16.09
C VAL A 241 1.28 -10.43 -16.79
N LEU A 242 1.27 -10.50 -18.12
CA LEU A 242 2.13 -11.42 -18.88
C LEU A 242 3.60 -11.00 -18.90
N SER A 243 3.89 -9.75 -18.55
CA SER A 243 5.25 -9.23 -18.46
C SER A 243 5.94 -9.52 -17.12
N LEU A 244 5.22 -10.07 -16.13
CA LEU A 244 5.82 -10.44 -14.85
C LEU A 244 7.01 -11.38 -15.07
N ARG A 245 8.14 -11.06 -14.45
CA ARG A 245 9.33 -11.89 -14.32
C ARG A 245 9.77 -11.91 -12.86
N ASP A 246 10.10 -13.08 -12.35
CA ASP A 246 10.67 -13.27 -11.01
C ASP A 246 12.14 -13.69 -11.16
N ALA A 247 13.06 -12.84 -10.71
CA ALA A 247 14.50 -13.06 -10.84
C ALA A 247 14.97 -14.36 -10.16
N HIS A 248 14.25 -14.85 -9.14
CA HIS A 248 14.60 -16.09 -8.44
C HIS A 248 14.19 -17.35 -9.22
N SER A 249 13.30 -17.21 -10.22
CA SER A 249 12.78 -18.33 -11.02
C SER A 249 13.54 -18.56 -12.32
N GLU A 250 14.45 -17.66 -12.70
CA GLU A 250 15.16 -17.67 -13.99
C GLU A 250 16.59 -18.25 -13.92
N ASN A 251 17.04 -18.74 -12.76
CA ASN A 251 18.37 -19.31 -12.54
C ASN A 251 18.35 -20.84 -12.32
#